data_AF-A0A3C0C9X9-F1
#
_entry.id   AF-A0A3C0C9X9-F1
#
_cell.length_a   1.000
_cell.length_b   1.000
_cell.length_c   1.000
_cell.angle_alpha   90.00
_cell.angle_beta   90.00
_cell.angle_gamma   90.00
#
_symmetry.space_group_name_H-M   'P 1'
#
loop_
_entity.id
_entity.type
_entity.pdbx_description
1 polymer ?
#
loop_
_entity_poly.entity_id
_entity_poly.type
_entity_poly.pdbx_seq_one_letter_code
_entity_poly.pdbx_strand_id
1 'polypeptide(L)'
;GLAIDQTVYQELVSTLRKIFGFKYNPKIAATPLTRKMMIREARECRKILANKKPKSTLMPLVSTMVNIADFKYTHDEVWDMPFFAFMDSVKRVQAVRMAAAMYTGGYFGLKLSDVKEYLDYARPL
;
A
#
# COMPACT_ATOMS: atom_id res chain seq x y z
N GLY A 1 2.70 -9.61 -31.81
CA GLY A 1 2.32 -9.55 -30.39
C GLY A 1 3.47 -8.96 -29.61
N LEU A 2 3.21 -8.15 -28.58
CA LEU A 2 4.25 -7.57 -27.74
C LEU A 2 4.89 -8.69 -26.89
N ALA A 3 6.16 -9.00 -27.11
CA ALA A 3 6.91 -9.95 -26.28
C ALA A 3 7.42 -9.21 -25.05
N ILE A 4 6.85 -9.50 -23.87
CA ILE A 4 7.31 -8.93 -22.61
C ILE A 4 8.51 -9.74 -22.15
N ASP A 5 9.71 -9.18 -22.34
CA ASP A 5 10.94 -9.72 -21.76
C ASP A 5 10.94 -9.54 -20.22
N GLN A 6 11.79 -10.30 -19.54
CA GLN A 6 11.96 -10.23 -18.09
C GLN A 6 12.31 -8.81 -17.63
N THR A 7 13.13 -8.09 -18.39
CA THR A 7 13.52 -6.71 -18.08
C THR A 7 12.31 -5.78 -18.09
N VAL A 8 11.53 -5.80 -19.18
CA VAL A 8 10.29 -5.04 -19.36
C VAL A 8 9.27 -5.38 -18.27
N TYR A 9 9.14 -6.67 -17.92
CA TYR A 9 8.26 -7.10 -16.84
C TYR A 9 8.67 -6.48 -15.49
N GLN A 10 9.96 -6.49 -15.15
CA GLN A 10 10.42 -5.92 -13.87
C GLN A 10 10.19 -4.40 -13.81
N GLU A 11 10.41 -3.70 -14.92
CA GLU A 11 10.18 -2.25 -14.99
C GLU A 11 8.69 -1.91 -14.85
N LEU A 12 7.82 -2.63 -15.55
CA LEU A 12 6.37 -2.47 -15.45
C LEU A 12 5.86 -2.74 -14.02
N VAL A 13 6.34 -3.81 -13.40
CA VAL A 13 5.94 -4.11 -12.02
C VAL A 13 6.51 -3.09 -11.04
N SER A 14 7.72 -2.59 -11.25
CA SER A 14 8.34 -1.54 -10.44
C SER A 14 7.54 -0.23 -10.49
N THR A 15 7.15 0.20 -11.70
CA THR A 15 6.33 1.40 -11.90
C THR A 15 4.96 1.27 -11.25
N LEU A 16 4.27 0.14 -11.44
CA LEU A 16 2.98 -0.13 -10.78
C LEU A 16 3.10 -0.12 -9.26
N ARG A 17 4.14 -0.75 -8.70
CA ARG A 17 4.38 -0.73 -7.24
C ARG A 17 4.55 0.70 -6.72
N LYS A 18 5.28 1.56 -7.43
CA LYS A 18 5.45 2.97 -7.06
C LYS A 18 4.10 3.70 -7.05
N ILE A 19 3.30 3.50 -8.09
CA ILE A 19 1.98 4.12 -8.23
C ILE A 19 1.05 3.72 -7.08
N PHE A 20 0.98 2.44 -6.74
CA PHE A 20 0.15 1.93 -5.65
C PHE A 20 0.79 2.07 -4.25
N GLY A 21 2.07 2.45 -4.17
CA GLY A 21 2.82 2.50 -2.91
C GLY A 21 3.15 1.14 -2.28
N PHE A 22 3.20 0.07 -3.07
CA PHE A 22 3.51 -1.27 -2.57
C PHE A 22 5.02 -1.46 -2.38
N LYS A 23 5.42 -1.95 -1.20
CA LYS A 23 6.81 -2.35 -0.93
C LYS A 23 7.09 -3.71 -1.58
N TYR A 24 8.22 -3.81 -2.29
CA TYR A 24 8.69 -5.10 -2.78
C TYR A 24 9.30 -5.89 -1.63
N ASN A 25 8.70 -7.04 -1.30
CA ASN A 25 9.21 -7.95 -0.30
C ASN A 25 9.51 -9.32 -0.93
N PRO A 26 10.72 -9.55 -1.46
CA PRO A 26 11.08 -10.82 -2.07
C PRO A 26 11.18 -11.91 -1.01
N LYS A 27 10.30 -12.90 -1.07
CA LYS A 27 10.43 -14.12 -0.26
C LYS A 27 11.43 -15.06 -0.93
N ILE A 28 12.62 -15.17 -0.35
CA ILE A 28 13.65 -16.12 -0.78
C ILE A 28 13.54 -17.36 0.10
N ALA A 29 13.36 -18.53 -0.53
CA ALA A 29 13.31 -19.80 0.19
C ALA A 29 14.73 -20.31 0.44
N ALA A 30 15.04 -20.70 1.68
CA ALA A 30 16.34 -21.26 2.05
C ALA A 30 16.54 -22.70 1.57
N THR A 31 15.46 -23.50 1.48
CA THR A 31 15.53 -24.90 1.04
C THR A 31 14.56 -25.22 -0.10
N PRO A 32 14.82 -26.27 -0.90
CA PRO A 32 13.90 -26.73 -1.95
C PRO A 32 12.52 -27.12 -1.41
N LEU A 33 12.45 -27.69 -0.20
CA LEU A 33 11.19 -28.03 0.46
C LEU A 33 10.39 -26.77 0.79
N THR A 34 11.03 -25.78 1.43
CA THR A 34 10.41 -24.48 1.75
C THR A 34 9.91 -23.79 0.49
N ARG A 35 10.66 -23.84 -0.62
CA ARG A 35 10.23 -23.27 -1.91
C ARG A 35 8.94 -23.92 -2.41
N LYS A 36 8.84 -25.25 -2.36
CA LYS A 36 7.64 -25.99 -2.77
C LYS A 36 6.44 -25.64 -1.87
N MET A 37 6.66 -25.53 -0.56
CA MET A 37 5.63 -25.11 0.40
C MET A 37 5.12 -23.69 0.10
N MET A 38 6.01 -22.71 -0.08
CA MET A 38 5.63 -21.34 -0.43
C MET A 38 4.82 -21.25 -1.72
N ILE A 39 5.17 -22.04 -2.74
CA ILE A 39 4.41 -22.10 -4.00
C ILE A 39 3.02 -22.71 -3.77
N ARG A 40 2.92 -23.76 -2.95
CA ARG A 40 1.65 -24.41 -2.63
C ARG A 40 0.72 -23.45 -1.88
N GLU A 41 1.22 -22.81 -0.82
CA GLU A 41 0.49 -21.79 -0.07
C GLU A 41 0.01 -20.67 -0.99
N ALA A 42 0.88 -20.12 -1.86
CA ALA A 42 0.50 -19.06 -2.78
C ALA A 42 -0.62 -19.49 -3.75
N ARG A 43 -0.63 -20.77 -4.17
CA ARG A 43 -1.71 -21.33 -5.02
C ARG A 43 -3.00 -21.49 -4.24
N GLU A 44 -2.94 -21.98 -3.00
CA GLU A 44 -4.11 -22.16 -2.13
C GLU A 44 -4.74 -20.81 -1.75
N CYS A 45 -3.92 -19.81 -1.36
CA CYS A 45 -4.39 -18.45 -1.12
C CYS A 45 -5.10 -17.87 -2.35
N ARG A 46 -4.57 -18.08 -3.57
CA ARG A 46 -5.22 -17.64 -4.81
C ARG A 46 -6.58 -18.29 -5.02
N LYS A 47 -6.72 -19.59 -4.77
CA LYS A 47 -8.02 -20.28 -4.86
C LYS A 47 -9.03 -19.73 -3.86
N ILE A 48 -8.60 -19.48 -2.63
CA ILE A 48 -9.44 -18.89 -1.58
C ILE A 48 -9.89 -17.47 -1.98
N LEU A 49 -8.99 -16.64 -2.51
CA LEU A 49 -9.33 -15.30 -2.99
C LEU A 49 -10.29 -15.34 -4.19
N ALA A 50 -10.13 -16.28 -5.11
CA ALA A 50 -11.02 -16.42 -6.26
C ALA A 50 -12.47 -16.72 -5.85
N ASN A 51 -12.66 -17.44 -4.74
CA ASN A 51 -13.99 -17.74 -4.19
C ASN A 51 -14.59 -16.59 -3.36
N LYS A 52 -13.80 -15.57 -3.01
CA LYS A 52 -14.28 -14.41 -2.24
C LYS A 52 -14.85 -13.36 -3.20
N LYS A 53 -15.96 -12.72 -2.80
CA LYS A 53 -16.51 -11.57 -3.54
C LYS A 53 -15.45 -10.46 -3.59
N PRO A 54 -15.19 -9.87 -4.77
CA PRO A 54 -14.25 -8.77 -4.90
C PRO A 54 -14.76 -7.58 -4.07
N LYS A 55 -13.95 -7.13 -3.11
CA LYS A 55 -14.20 -5.90 -2.36
C LYS A 55 -13.32 -4.80 -2.94
N SER A 56 -13.91 -3.62 -3.19
CA SER A 56 -13.13 -2.47 -3.64
C SER A 56 -12.26 -1.97 -2.50
N THR A 57 -10.95 -1.91 -2.73
CA THR A 57 -9.98 -1.28 -1.83
C THR A 57 -9.95 0.24 -1.99
N LEU A 58 -10.34 0.74 -3.17
CA LEU A 58 -10.28 2.17 -3.49
C LEU A 58 -11.48 2.95 -2.96
N MET A 59 -12.70 2.38 -3.02
CA MET A 59 -13.91 3.10 -2.59
C MET A 59 -13.84 3.55 -1.12
N PRO A 60 -13.37 2.71 -0.16
CA PRO A 60 -13.18 3.17 1.21
C PRO A 60 -12.16 4.31 1.32
N LEU A 61 -11.06 4.25 0.55
CA LEU A 61 -10.04 5.31 0.56
C LEU A 61 -10.62 6.64 0.09
N VAL A 62 -11.33 6.65 -1.04
CA VAL A 62 -11.99 7.87 -1.56
C VAL A 62 -12.98 8.42 -0.54
N SER A 63 -13.84 7.55 0.00
CA SER A 63 -14.80 7.92 1.05
C SER A 63 -14.12 8.50 2.28
N THR A 64 -13.00 7.93 2.74
CA THR A 64 -12.27 8.48 3.89
C THR A 64 -11.62 9.82 3.60
N MET A 65 -11.03 10.00 2.41
CA MET A 65 -10.31 11.23 2.07
C MET A 65 -11.28 12.40 1.90
N VAL A 66 -12.38 12.20 1.17
CA VAL A 66 -13.39 13.25 0.94
C VAL A 66 -14.04 13.71 2.24
N ASN A 67 -14.13 12.83 3.25
CA ASN A 67 -14.75 13.15 4.55
C ASN A 67 -13.77 13.71 5.60
N ILE A 68 -12.46 13.77 5.32
CA ILE A 68 -11.47 14.33 6.25
C ILE A 68 -11.31 15.84 5.98
N ALA A 69 -11.31 16.64 7.05
CA ALA A 69 -11.20 18.10 6.97
C ALA A 69 -9.90 18.60 6.31
N ASP A 70 -8.82 17.83 6.41
CA ASP A 70 -7.50 18.18 5.86
C ASP A 70 -7.34 17.86 4.36
N PHE A 71 -8.38 17.32 3.71
CA PHE A 71 -8.35 17.00 2.29
C PHE A 71 -9.04 18.10 1.47
N LYS A 72 -8.29 18.70 0.55
CA LYS A 72 -8.74 19.89 -0.19
C LYS A 72 -9.75 19.59 -1.30
N TYR A 73 -9.76 18.38 -1.85
CA TYR A 73 -10.53 18.05 -3.05
C TYR A 73 -11.91 17.49 -2.72
N THR A 74 -12.89 17.87 -3.51
CA THR A 74 -14.28 17.36 -3.42
C THR A 74 -14.42 15.98 -4.06
N HIS A 75 -15.56 15.32 -3.83
CA HIS A 75 -15.82 13.99 -4.40
C HIS A 75 -15.63 13.96 -5.93
N ASP A 76 -16.10 14.99 -6.64
CA ASP A 76 -16.05 15.03 -8.11
C ASP A 76 -14.63 15.31 -8.62
N GLU A 77 -13.90 16.23 -7.97
CA GLU A 77 -12.51 16.54 -8.31
C GLU A 77 -11.55 15.35 -8.11
N VAL A 78 -11.85 14.45 -7.17
CA VAL A 78 -11.05 13.23 -6.93
C VAL A 78 -11.11 12.26 -8.10
N TRP A 79 -12.20 12.24 -8.86
CA TRP A 79 -12.32 11.35 -10.03
C TRP A 79 -11.52 11.85 -11.23
N ASP A 80 -11.32 13.16 -11.34
CA ASP A 80 -10.57 13.79 -12.43
C ASP A 80 -9.06 13.89 -12.16
N MET A 81 -8.63 13.65 -10.91
CA MET A 81 -7.22 13.78 -10.55
C MET A 81 -6.37 12.56 -10.97
N PRO A 82 -5.06 12.75 -11.27
CA PRO A 82 -4.16 11.63 -11.50
C PRO A 82 -4.09 10.69 -10.29
N PHE A 83 -4.25 9.38 -10.50
CA PHE A 83 -4.25 8.38 -9.43
C PHE A 83 -2.99 8.45 -8.54
N PHE A 84 -1.84 8.75 -9.12
CA PHE A 84 -0.59 8.95 -8.37
C PHE A 84 -0.69 10.10 -7.36
N ALA A 85 -1.29 11.22 -7.76
CA ALA A 85 -1.47 12.38 -6.89
C ALA A 85 -2.49 12.10 -5.77
N PHE A 86 -3.55 11.33 -6.07
CA PHE A 86 -4.48 10.85 -5.06
C PHE A 86 -3.76 9.98 -4.01
N MET A 87 -2.98 8.99 -4.45
CA MET A 87 -2.28 8.08 -3.56
C MET A 87 -1.18 8.80 -2.74
N ASP A 88 -0.52 9.83 -3.29
CA ASP A 88 0.41 10.68 -2.52
C ASP A 88 -0.33 11.45 -1.41
N SER A 89 -1.50 12.01 -1.72
CA SER A 89 -2.33 12.74 -0.76
C SER A 89 -2.78 11.82 0.40
N VAL A 90 -3.21 10.60 0.08
CA VAL A 90 -3.57 9.57 1.07
C VAL A 90 -2.41 9.29 2.02
N LYS A 91 -1.20 9.08 1.49
CA LYS A 91 0.00 8.81 2.30
C LYS A 91 0.35 9.98 3.22
N ARG A 92 0.26 11.22 2.72
CA ARG A 92 0.54 12.43 3.51
C ARG A 92 -0.45 12.61 4.65
N VAL A 93 -1.76 12.47 4.38
CA VAL A 93 -2.79 12.56 5.42
C VAL A 93 -2.59 11.45 6.47
N GLN A 94 -2.28 10.23 6.05
CA GLN A 94 -1.97 9.13 6.96
C GLN A 94 -0.76 9.47 7.84
N ALA A 95 0.33 10.00 7.27
CA ALA A 95 1.52 10.41 8.00
C ALA A 95 1.24 11.52 9.03
N VAL A 96 0.49 12.56 8.65
CA VAL A 96 0.14 13.67 9.53
C VAL A 96 -0.72 13.18 10.70
N ARG A 97 -1.77 12.40 10.43
CA ARG A 97 -2.66 11.89 11.48
C ARG A 97 -1.93 10.92 12.41
N MET A 98 -1.03 10.11 11.86
CA MET A 98 -0.22 9.21 12.67
C MET A 98 0.78 9.97 13.53
N ALA A 99 1.40 11.04 13.02
CA ALA A 99 2.23 11.93 13.82
C ALA A 99 1.41 12.59 14.94
N ALA A 100 0.23 13.14 14.64
CA ALA A 100 -0.67 13.69 15.64
C ALA A 100 -1.07 12.66 16.71
N ALA A 101 -1.40 11.44 16.29
CA ALA A 101 -1.70 10.32 17.18
C ALA A 101 -0.49 9.93 18.04
N MET A 102 0.73 9.99 17.51
CA MET A 102 1.97 9.78 18.27
C MET A 102 2.21 10.89 19.28
N TYR A 103 1.99 12.15 18.92
CA TYR A 103 2.09 13.26 19.87
C TYR A 103 1.13 13.01 21.03
N THR A 104 -0.14 12.71 20.75
CA THR A 104 -1.13 12.39 21.79
C THR A 104 -0.80 11.10 22.56
N GLY A 105 -0.34 10.05 21.88
CA GLY A 105 -0.07 8.73 22.47
C GLY A 105 1.25 8.65 23.23
N GLY A 106 2.22 9.49 22.86
CA GLY A 106 3.47 9.69 23.58
C GLY A 106 3.23 10.31 24.96
N TYR A 107 2.21 11.17 25.10
CA TYR A 107 1.74 11.61 26.42
C TYR A 107 1.20 10.46 27.30
N PHE A 108 0.72 9.37 26.69
CA PHE A 108 0.20 8.18 27.39
C PHE A 108 1.20 7.01 27.46
N GLY A 109 2.48 7.22 27.11
CA GLY A 109 3.54 6.22 27.32
C GLY A 109 3.68 5.14 26.25
N LEU A 110 3.14 5.34 25.04
CA LEU A 110 3.39 4.43 23.91
C LEU A 110 4.86 4.51 23.47
N LYS A 111 5.56 3.37 23.38
CA LYS A 111 6.99 3.32 23.03
C LYS A 111 7.21 3.68 21.56
N LEU A 112 8.09 4.65 21.32
CA LEU A 112 8.45 5.16 19.98
C LEU A 112 9.10 4.11 19.06
N SER A 113 9.68 3.04 19.65
CA SER A 113 10.37 1.95 18.93
C SER A 113 9.47 1.12 18.02
N ASP A 114 8.21 0.94 18.41
CA ASP A 114 7.25 0.08 17.70
C ASP A 114 6.64 0.79 16.49
N VAL A 115 6.95 2.09 16.32
CA VAL A 115 6.32 2.97 15.35
C VAL A 115 7.30 3.53 14.31
N LYS A 116 8.60 3.22 14.45
CA LYS A 116 9.67 3.70 13.54
C LYS A 116 9.48 3.22 12.10
N GLU A 117 8.99 1.99 11.91
CA GLU A 117 8.69 1.41 10.59
C GLU A 117 7.60 2.19 9.82
N TYR A 118 6.67 2.80 10.55
CA TYR A 118 5.60 3.62 10.00
C TYR A 118 6.03 5.07 9.73
N LEU A 119 6.98 5.58 10.52
CA LEU A 119 7.62 6.89 10.31
C LEU A 119 8.54 6.89 9.09
N ASP A 120 9.25 5.78 8.84
CA ASP A 120 10.03 5.59 7.62
C ASP A 120 9.16 5.48 6.36
N TYR A 121 7.86 5.16 6.48
CA TYR A 121 6.88 5.22 5.39
C TYR A 121 6.39 6.65 5.09
N ALA A 122 6.44 7.54 6.08
CA ALA A 122 6.09 8.96 5.95
C ALA A 122 7.23 9.82 5.36
N ARG A 123 8.45 9.26 5.23
CA ARG A 123 9.55 9.95 4.58
C ARG A 123 9.25 10.03 3.07
N PRO A 124 9.22 11.24 2.47
CA PRO A 124 9.13 11.34 1.01
C PRO A 124 10.33 10.63 0.38
N LEU A 125 10.09 10.00 -0.78
CA LEU A 125 11.18 9.53 -1.65
C LEU A 125 12.13 10.69 -1.99
#